data_AF-A0A1H9XK74-F1
#
_entry.id   AF-A0A1H9XK74-F1
#
_cell.length_a   1.000
_cell.length_b   1.000
_cell.length_c   1.000
_cell.angle_alpha   90.00
_cell.angle_beta   90.00
_cell.angle_gamma   90.00
#
_symmetry.space_group_name_H-M   'P 1'
#
loop_
_entity.id
_entity.type
_entity.pdbx_description
1 polymer ?
#
loop_
_entity_poly.entity_id
_entity_poly.type
_entity_poly.pdbx_seq_one_letter_code
_entity_poly.pdbx_strand_id
1 'polypeptide(L)' 'MRIRLEGTPDEVETAAQALALGFDVQEVSGFYPNRGASVLGRVYVTATVLPARLIRARATRLDTSTPRLDSDPPPSLTS' A
#
# COMPACT_ATOMS: atom_id res chain seq x y z
N MET A 1 18.98 -0.57 -9.19
CA MET A 1 18.11 -1.63 -8.63
C MET A 1 16.72 -1.54 -9.24
N ARG A 2 15.92 -2.60 -9.15
CA ARG A 2 14.54 -2.62 -9.66
C ARG A 2 13.58 -3.03 -8.56
N ILE A 3 12.62 -2.18 -8.25
CA ILE A 3 11.63 -2.36 -7.18
C ILE A 3 10.27 -2.61 -7.82
N ARG A 4 9.53 -3.61 -7.34
CA ARG A 4 8.15 -3.88 -7.77
C ARG A 4 7.20 -3.33 -6.71
N LEU A 5 6.29 -2.45 -7.12
CA LEU A 5 5.18 -2.00 -6.28
C LEU A 5 3.90 -2.67 -6.78
N GLU A 6 3.05 -3.10 -5.84
CA GLU A 6 1.75 -3.72 -6.12
C GLU A 6 0.68 -3.04 -5.26
N GLY A 7 -0.47 -2.78 -5.86
CA GLY A 7 -1.56 -2.05 -5.23
C GLY A 7 -2.56 -1.54 -6.26
N THR A 8 -3.53 -0.76 -5.80
CA THR A 8 -4.36 0.09 -6.65
C THR A 8 -3.50 1.16 -7.37
N PRO A 9 -4.00 1.78 -8.46
CA PRO A 9 -3.29 2.86 -9.15
C PRO A 9 -2.82 3.97 -8.20
N ASP A 10 -3.70 4.45 -7.32
CA ASP A 10 -3.41 5.55 -6.38
C ASP A 10 -2.36 5.13 -5.33
N GLU A 11 -2.44 3.90 -4.83
CA GLU A 11 -1.47 3.36 -3.87
C GLU A 11 -0.08 3.25 -4.47
N VAL A 12 0.04 2.73 -5.71
CA VAL A 12 1.35 2.56 -6.34
C VAL A 12 1.95 3.89 -6.79
N GLU A 13 1.13 4.86 -7.20
CA GLU A 13 1.58 6.22 -7.47
C GLU A 13 2.13 6.89 -6.21
N THR A 14 1.36 6.83 -5.12
CA THR A 14 1.78 7.39 -3.82
C THR A 14 3.06 6.73 -3.32
N ALA A 15 3.17 5.40 -3.43
CA ALA A 15 4.37 4.67 -3.03
C ALA A 15 5.59 5.00 -3.90
N ALA A 16 5.41 5.19 -5.22
CA ALA A 16 6.49 5.59 -6.11
C ALA A 16 7.02 6.98 -5.77
N GLN A 17 6.14 7.93 -5.43
CA GLN A 17 6.54 9.25 -4.95
C GLN A 17 7.31 9.18 -3.63
N ALA A 18 6.86 8.33 -2.69
CA ALA A 18 7.53 8.15 -1.40
C ALA A 18 8.94 7.53 -1.54
N LEU A 19 9.18 6.67 -2.54
CA LEU A 19 10.50 6.10 -2.80
C LEU A 19 11.56 7.17 -3.11
N ALA A 20 11.17 8.28 -3.72
CA ALA A 20 12.10 9.38 -4.05
C ALA A 20 12.74 10.03 -2.80
N LEU A 21 12.22 9.76 -1.59
CA LEU A 21 12.81 10.24 -0.34
C LEU A 21 14.13 9.53 0.01
N GLY A 22 14.32 8.29 -0.44
CA GLY A 22 15.49 7.46 -0.11
C GLY A 22 16.24 6.88 -1.29
N PHE A 23 15.67 7.01 -2.48
CA PHE A 23 16.25 6.54 -3.72
C PHE A 23 16.26 7.66 -4.74
N ASP A 24 17.28 7.65 -5.59
CA ASP A 24 17.27 8.39 -6.83
C ASP A 24 16.45 7.57 -7.84
N VAL A 25 15.19 7.95 -8.04
CA VAL A 25 14.25 7.27 -8.92
C VAL A 25 14.48 7.72 -10.35
N GLN A 26 14.87 6.77 -11.20
CA GLN A 26 15.27 7.03 -12.59
C GLN A 26 14.12 6.82 -13.57
N GLU A 27 13.30 5.81 -13.32
CA GLU A 27 12.18 5.45 -14.18
C GLU A 27 11.08 4.79 -13.36
N VAL A 28 9.83 5.12 -13.67
CA VAL A 28 8.64 4.40 -13.21
C VAL A 28 7.90 3.92 -14.44
N SER A 29 7.69 2.61 -14.56
CA SER A 29 6.92 2.06 -15.66
C SER A 29 5.45 2.46 -15.58
N GLY A 30 4.72 2.36 -16.70
CA GLY A 30 3.26 2.41 -16.68
C GLY A 30 2.63 1.34 -15.77
N PHE A 31 1.38 1.57 -15.37
CA PHE A 31 0.60 0.63 -14.56
C PHE A 31 0.23 -0.61 -15.36
N TYR A 32 0.61 -1.78 -14.85
CA TYR A 32 0.25 -3.06 -15.42
C TYR A 32 -0.86 -3.69 -14.57
N PRO A 33 -2.12 -3.74 -15.05
CA PRO A 33 -3.21 -4.36 -14.32
C PRO A 33 -2.93 -5.86 -14.13
N ASN A 34 -3.35 -6.39 -12.97
CA ASN A 34 -3.40 -7.83 -12.75
C ASN A 34 -4.54 -8.44 -13.56
N ARG A 35 -4.47 -9.74 -13.83
CA ARG A 35 -5.47 -10.42 -14.68
C ARG A 35 -6.84 -10.46 -13.98
N GLY A 36 -7.90 -10.53 -14.79
CA GLY A 36 -9.28 -10.62 -14.31
C GLY A 36 -9.87 -9.26 -13.95
N ALA A 37 -10.92 -9.25 -13.12
CA ALA A 37 -11.62 -8.04 -12.68
C ALA A 37 -10.94 -7.33 -11.50
N SER A 38 -9.64 -7.55 -11.29
CA SER A 38 -8.92 -6.94 -10.17
C SER A 38 -8.61 -5.48 -10.47
N VAL A 39 -8.86 -4.61 -9.49
CA VAL A 39 -8.41 -3.20 -9.52
C VAL A 39 -6.92 -3.05 -9.18
N LEU A 40 -6.27 -4.14 -8.77
CA LEU A 40 -4.87 -4.16 -8.40
C LEU A 40 -3.99 -4.34 -9.64
N GLY A 41 -2.81 -3.75 -9.59
CA GLY A 41 -1.80 -3.92 -10.61
C GLY A 41 -0.42 -3.73 -10.02
N ARG A 42 0.54 -3.49 -10.92
CA ARG A 42 1.93 -3.35 -10.56
C ARG A 42 2.65 -2.31 -11.41
N VAL A 43 3.66 -1.69 -10.81
CA VAL A 43 4.65 -0.86 -11.50
C VAL A 43 6.05 -1.34 -11.15
N TYR A 44 6.98 -1.11 -12.06
CA TYR A 44 8.39 -1.35 -11.85
C TYR A 44 9.11 -0.02 -11.76
N VAL A 45 9.87 0.16 -10.69
CA VAL A 45 10.67 1.37 -10.45
C VAL A 45 12.14 1.01 -10.61
N THR A 46 12.83 1.73 -11.49
CA THR A 46 14.30 1.68 -11.60
C THR A 46 14.86 2.81 -10.74
N ALA A 47 15.74 2.46 -9.81
CA ALA A 47 16.30 3.44 -8.89
C ALA A 47 17.73 3.11 -8.43
N THR A 48 18.42 4.08 -7.85
CA THR A 48 19.72 3.96 -7.19
C THR A 48 19.62 4.39 -5.73
N VAL A 49 20.49 3.87 -4.87
CA VAL A 49 20.48 4.21 -3.44
C VAL A 49 21.11 5.60 -3.27
N LEU A 50 20.42 6.49 -2.55
CA LEU A 50 21.02 7.74 -2.12
C LEU A 50 22.02 7.49 -0.97
N PRO A 51 23.10 8.27 -0.85
CA PRO A 51 24.01 8.18 0.29
C PRO A 51 23.25 8.19 1.61
N ALA A 52 23.69 7.36 2.57
CA ALA A 52 22.92 7.01 3.76
C ALA A 52 22.31 8.23 4.47
N ARG A 53 20.98 8.31 4.40
CA ARG A 53 20.14 9.20 5.21
C ARG A 53 19.19 8.33 6.02
N LEU A 54 19.05 8.60 7.32
CA LEU A 54 18.07 7.92 8.15
C LEU A 54 16.66 8.35 7.74
N ILE A 55 15.86 7.43 7.22
CA ILE A 55 14.46 7.68 6.87
C ILE A 55 13.57 6.96 7.87
N ARG A 56 12.70 7.72 8.55
CA ARG A 56 11.68 7.19 9.45
C ARG A 56 10.32 7.31 8.78
N ALA A 57 9.73 6.18 8.43
CA ALA A 57 8.37 6.09 7.89
C ALA A 57 7.42 5.48 8.93
N ARG A 58 6.14 5.86 8.87
CA ARG A 58 5.05 5.25 9.64
C ARG A 58 4.00 4.74 8.67
N ALA A 59 3.57 3.50 8.85
CA ALA A 59 2.48 2.90 8.08
C ALA A 59 1.34 2.49 9.03
N THR A 60 0.11 2.61 8.56
CA THR A 60 -1.10 2.14 9.25
C THR A 60 -1.85 1.22 8.29
N ARG A 61 -2.19 0.01 8.74
CA ARG A 61 -3.05 -0.90 8.00
C ARG A 61 -4.52 -0.56 8.25
N LEU A 62 -5.28 -0.32 7.19
CA LEU A 62 -6.71 0.02 7.25
C LEU A 62 -7.61 -1.23 7.30
N ASP A 63 -7.12 -2.40 6.92
CA ASP A 63 -7.87 -3.67 6.92
C ASP A 63 -7.96 -4.31 8.32
N THR A 64 -7.03 -3.98 9.22
CA THR A 64 -7.04 -4.43 10.63
C THR A 64 -7.83 -3.54 11.59
N SER A 65 -8.45 -2.45 11.13
CA SER A 65 -9.45 -1.75 11.94
C SER A 65 -10.74 -2.56 11.92
N THR A 66 -10.82 -3.56 12.80
CA THR A 66 -12.07 -4.27 13.07
C THR A 66 -13.15 -3.24 13.42
N PRO A 67 -14.28 -3.18 12.71
CA PRO A 67 -15.47 -2.60 13.31
C PRO A 67 -15.77 -3.47 14.52
N ARG A 68 -15.71 -2.92 15.74
CA ARG A 68 -16.45 -3.51 16.85
C ARG A 68 -17.91 -3.49 16.39
N LEU A 69 -18.43 -4.64 15.94
CA LEU A 69 -19.84 -4.89 16.12
C LEU A 69 -20.03 -4.88 17.64
N ASP A 70 -20.53 -3.78 18.17
CA ASP A 70 -21.23 -3.78 19.44
C ASP A 70 -22.41 -4.72 19.24
N SER A 71 -22.18 -6.00 19.52
CA SER A 71 -23.22 -7.00 19.60
C SER A 71 -24.01 -6.69 20.85
N ASP A 72 -25.18 -6.07 20.66
CA ASP A 72 -26.23 -6.02 21.68
C ASP A 72 -26.42 -7.44 22.26
N PRO A 73 -26.45 -7.60 23.59
CA PRO A 73 -26.76 -8.90 24.18
C PRO A 73 -28.18 -9.31 23.78
N PRO A 74 -28.43 -10.60 23.48
CA PRO A 74 -29.76 -11.06 23.11
C PRO A 74 -30.75 -10.86 24.28
N PRO A 75 -32.04 -10.55 24.00
CA PRO A 75 -33.03 -10.33 25.05
C PRO A 75 -33.27 -11.63 25.82
N SER A 76 -33.11 -11.56 27.14
CA SER A 76 -33.43 -12.65 28.06
C SER A 76 -34.92 -13.00 27.97
N LEU A 77 -35.24 -14.22 27.53
CA LEU A 77 -36.58 -14.79 27.64
C LEU A 77 -36.87 -15.11 29.12
N THR A 78 -37.66 -14.29 29.78
CA THR A 78 -38.27 -14.64 31.08
C THR A 78 -39.53 -15.46 30.82
N SER A 79 -39.61 -16.64 31.46
CA SER A 79 -40.83 -17.46 31.61
C SER A 79 -41.74 -16.92 32.71
#